data_AF-A0A2I0JLX0-F1
#
_entry.id   AF-A0A2I0JLX0-F1
#
_cell.length_a   1.000
_cell.length_b   1.000
_cell.length_c   1.000
_cell.angle_alpha   90.00
_cell.angle_beta   90.00
_cell.angle_gamma   90.00
#
_symmetry.space_group_name_H-M   'P 1'
#
loop_
_entity.id
_entity.type
_entity.pdbx_description
1 polymer ?
#
loop_
_entity_poly.entity_id
_entity_poly.type
_entity_poly.pdbx_seq_one_letter_code
_entity_poly.pdbx_strand_id
1 'polypeptide(L)'
;VSQVDPWSSAPDGANQENERRERKGWKVKIHDLSGSAVAAAFITTPFVPSSGCDWVARSNPGAWLIVRPDPCGGPDSWQPWGKLEAWRERGMRDSVCCRFRLLSEGHWGGGEVLLPEISINAEKGGEFFIDTDRQMRTTGGQQASASPVPSPHSSGDFAGLGPSVGGFVMSCRVQGEGKNSRPLVQLAMRHVTCVEDAAIFMALAAAVDLSIEACKPFRRKIRRGSWHSL
;
A
#
# COMPACT_ATOMS: atom_id res chain seq x y z
N VAL A 1 48.91 21.13 -26.35
CA VAL A 1 48.28 20.35 -25.26
C VAL A 1 47.18 21.20 -24.66
N SER A 2 45.92 20.86 -24.92
CA SER A 2 44.77 21.19 -24.06
C SER A 2 43.66 20.21 -24.43
N GLN A 3 43.44 19.27 -23.52
CA GLN A 3 42.40 18.25 -23.53
C GLN A 3 41.02 18.88 -23.66
N VAL A 4 40.21 18.35 -24.56
CA VAL A 4 38.76 18.45 -24.52
C VAL A 4 38.25 17.26 -23.69
N ASP A 5 37.66 17.54 -22.54
CA ASP A 5 37.07 16.50 -21.69
C ASP A 5 35.77 15.98 -22.32
N PRO A 6 35.64 14.67 -22.61
CA PRO A 6 34.38 14.11 -23.08
C PRO A 6 33.45 13.92 -21.88
N TRP A 7 32.33 14.63 -21.89
CA TRP A 7 31.25 14.40 -20.94
C TRP A 7 30.82 12.94 -20.99
N SER A 8 31.08 12.24 -19.90
CA SER A 8 30.82 10.83 -19.73
C SER A 8 29.31 10.59 -19.66
N SER A 9 28.71 10.23 -20.79
CA SER A 9 27.44 9.51 -20.82
C SER A 9 27.58 8.23 -20.00
N ALA A 10 27.05 8.22 -18.77
CA ALA A 10 26.93 7.00 -17.99
C ALA A 10 26.14 5.96 -18.81
N PRO A 11 26.58 4.68 -18.86
CA PRO A 11 25.87 3.67 -19.63
C PRO A 11 24.46 3.50 -19.06
N ASP A 12 23.44 3.58 -19.93
CA ASP A 12 22.01 3.39 -19.63
C ASP A 12 21.73 2.11 -18.80
N GLY A 13 22.65 1.13 -18.82
CA GLY A 13 22.60 -0.09 -18.01
C GLY A 13 22.77 0.13 -16.51
N ALA A 14 23.60 1.08 -16.08
CA ALA A 14 23.81 1.36 -14.65
C ALA A 14 22.57 1.99 -14.00
N ASN A 15 21.89 2.89 -14.71
CA ASN A 15 20.65 3.50 -14.23
C ASN A 15 19.50 2.47 -14.17
N GLN A 16 19.40 1.59 -15.17
CA GLN A 16 18.43 0.49 -15.17
C GLN A 16 18.71 -0.57 -14.09
N GLU A 17 19.98 -0.86 -13.81
CA GLU A 17 20.35 -1.76 -12.73
C GLU A 17 20.06 -1.14 -11.36
N ASN A 18 20.30 0.16 -11.18
CA ASN A 18 19.88 0.90 -9.98
C ASN A 18 18.35 0.90 -9.83
N GLU A 19 17.58 1.22 -10.87
CA GLU A 19 16.11 1.15 -10.83
C GLU A 19 15.61 -0.27 -10.48
N ARG A 20 16.29 -1.31 -10.97
CA ARG A 20 15.97 -2.71 -10.64
C ARG A 20 16.38 -3.11 -9.23
N ARG A 21 17.45 -2.54 -8.68
CA ARG A 21 17.90 -2.76 -7.29
C ARG A 21 16.98 -2.04 -6.32
N GLU A 22 16.56 -0.82 -6.65
CA GLU A 22 15.62 -0.02 -5.87
C GLU A 22 14.29 -0.75 -5.67
N ARG A 23 13.72 -1.37 -6.72
CA ARG A 23 12.41 -2.06 -6.64
C ARG A 23 12.39 -3.42 -5.91
N LYS A 24 13.52 -3.86 -5.34
CA LYS A 24 13.67 -5.19 -4.69
C LYS A 24 13.88 -5.16 -3.18
N GLY A 25 14.20 -4.00 -2.59
CA GLY A 25 14.68 -3.93 -1.21
C GLY A 25 14.19 -2.74 -0.41
N TRP A 26 13.12 -2.07 -0.83
CA TRP A 26 12.57 -0.96 -0.07
C TRP A 26 12.07 -1.42 1.30
N LYS A 27 12.40 -0.60 2.29
CA LYS A 27 11.88 -0.68 3.65
C LYS A 27 11.46 0.72 4.07
N VAL A 28 10.32 0.82 4.72
CA VAL A 28 9.84 2.05 5.36
C VAL A 28 9.83 1.79 6.85
N LYS A 29 10.44 2.67 7.63
CA LYS A 29 10.32 2.68 9.09
C LYS A 29 9.74 4.01 9.50
N ILE A 30 8.71 3.96 10.33
CA ILE A 30 8.12 5.14 10.95
C ILE A 30 8.70 5.23 12.36
N HIS A 31 9.30 6.38 12.65
CA HIS A 31 9.84 6.70 13.96
C HIS A 31 8.95 7.73 14.64
N ASP A 32 8.80 7.59 15.96
CA ASP A 32 8.20 8.63 16.78
C ASP A 32 9.17 9.82 16.95
N LEU A 33 8.77 10.82 17.74
CA LEU A 33 9.63 11.97 18.04
C LEU A 33 10.83 11.63 18.94
N SER A 34 10.82 10.47 19.61
CA SER A 34 11.96 9.99 20.39
C SER A 34 13.01 9.28 19.54
N GLY A 35 12.67 8.95 18.28
CA GLY A 35 13.52 8.17 17.38
C GLY A 35 13.28 6.66 17.47
N SER A 36 12.31 6.21 18.27
CA SER A 36 11.91 4.81 18.40
C SER A 36 11.08 4.39 17.18
N ALA A 37 11.37 3.22 16.62
CA ALA A 37 10.65 2.71 15.46
C ALA A 37 9.30 2.13 15.91
N VAL A 38 8.19 2.76 15.49
CA VAL A 38 6.82 2.45 15.97
C VAL A 38 5.96 1.73 14.92
N ALA A 39 6.39 1.70 13.66
CA ALA A 39 5.81 0.86 12.62
C ALA A 39 6.81 0.67 11.47
N ALA A 40 6.64 -0.37 10.68
CA ALA A 40 7.43 -0.55 9.47
C ALA A 40 6.67 -1.27 8.36
N ALA A 41 7.15 -1.09 7.13
CA ALA A 41 6.72 -1.84 5.96
C ALA A 41 7.95 -2.40 5.25
N PHE A 42 7.93 -3.70 4.94
CA PHE A 42 9.01 -4.40 4.28
C PHE A 42 8.52 -5.12 3.03
N ILE A 43 9.29 -5.06 1.95
CA ILE A 43 9.03 -5.91 0.78
C ILE A 43 9.28 -7.38 1.17
N THR A 44 8.26 -8.22 1.03
CA THR A 44 8.36 -9.68 1.20
C THR A 44 8.36 -10.40 -0.13
N THR A 45 7.66 -9.86 -1.14
CA THR A 45 7.76 -10.33 -2.53
C THR A 45 8.25 -9.17 -3.39
N PRO A 46 9.41 -9.27 -4.05
CA PRO A 46 9.97 -8.18 -4.83
C PRO A 46 9.07 -7.84 -6.03
N PHE A 47 9.06 -6.57 -6.41
CA PHE A 47 8.36 -6.09 -7.59
C PHE A 47 9.19 -6.41 -8.82
N VAL A 48 8.83 -7.50 -9.51
CA VAL A 48 9.56 -8.01 -10.68
C VAL A 48 8.58 -8.27 -11.83
N PRO A 49 9.03 -8.17 -13.09
CA PRO A 49 8.17 -8.46 -14.23
C PRO A 49 7.72 -9.92 -14.22
N SER A 50 6.45 -10.15 -14.54
CA SER A 50 5.92 -11.50 -14.74
C SER A 50 6.40 -12.09 -16.06
N SER A 51 6.45 -13.42 -16.15
CA SER A 51 6.87 -14.14 -17.37
C SER A 51 6.10 -13.66 -18.60
N GLY A 52 6.81 -13.25 -19.65
CA GLY A 52 6.23 -12.76 -20.89
C GLY A 52 5.72 -11.32 -20.85
N CYS A 53 5.85 -10.61 -19.73
CA CYS A 53 5.42 -9.22 -19.56
C CYS A 53 6.58 -8.31 -19.12
N ASP A 54 6.42 -7.00 -19.34
CA ASP A 54 7.35 -5.97 -18.86
C ASP A 54 6.87 -5.28 -17.56
N TRP A 55 5.93 -5.86 -16.82
CA TRP A 55 5.35 -5.26 -15.61
C TRP A 55 5.03 -6.32 -14.57
N VAL A 56 4.78 -5.88 -13.33
CA VAL A 56 4.31 -6.73 -12.23
C VAL A 56 2.86 -7.11 -12.52
N ALA A 57 2.57 -8.34 -12.92
CA ALA A 57 1.21 -8.77 -13.24
C ALA A 57 0.53 -9.46 -12.05
N ARG A 58 -0.80 -9.60 -12.11
CA ARG A 58 -1.60 -10.29 -11.08
C ARG A 58 -1.10 -11.72 -10.76
N SER A 59 -0.50 -12.39 -11.74
CA SER A 59 0.08 -13.74 -11.57
C SER A 59 1.32 -13.78 -10.68
N ASN A 60 2.01 -12.65 -10.50
CA ASN A 60 3.18 -12.52 -9.63
C ASN A 60 3.20 -11.12 -8.99
N PRO A 61 2.31 -10.85 -8.02
CA PRO A 61 2.21 -9.54 -7.40
C PRO A 61 3.40 -9.28 -6.48
N GLY A 62 3.86 -8.03 -6.45
CA GLY A 62 4.76 -7.56 -5.40
C GLY A 62 4.01 -7.49 -4.07
N ALA A 63 4.71 -7.68 -2.96
CA ALA A 63 4.07 -7.71 -1.65
C ALA A 63 4.89 -6.99 -0.58
N TRP A 64 4.16 -6.28 0.28
CA TRP A 64 4.65 -5.66 1.50
C TRP A 64 4.07 -6.37 2.71
N LEU A 65 4.89 -6.53 3.74
CA LEU A 65 4.45 -6.86 5.09
C LEU A 65 4.49 -5.60 5.94
N ILE A 66 3.34 -5.25 6.50
CA ILE A 66 3.20 -4.17 7.46
C ILE A 66 3.34 -4.79 8.85
N VAL A 67 4.20 -4.21 9.66
CA VAL A 67 4.52 -4.72 10.99
C VAL A 67 4.45 -3.61 12.03
N ARG A 68 4.24 -4.03 13.27
CA ARG A 68 4.35 -3.19 14.47
C ARG A 68 5.39 -3.78 15.42
N PRO A 69 5.94 -2.99 16.34
CA PRO A 69 6.77 -3.51 17.42
C PRO A 69 6.01 -4.57 18.20
N ASP A 70 6.69 -5.67 18.53
CA ASP A 70 6.18 -6.71 19.40
C ASP A 70 6.28 -6.25 20.86
N PRO A 71 5.16 -6.08 21.59
CA PRO A 71 5.17 -5.60 22.98
C PRO A 71 5.88 -6.55 23.96
N CYS A 72 5.93 -7.85 23.63
CA CYS A 72 6.53 -8.88 24.46
C CYS A 72 7.97 -9.23 24.00
N GLY A 73 8.39 -8.69 22.86
CA GLY A 73 9.68 -8.96 22.24
C GLY A 73 10.76 -7.96 22.64
N GLY A 74 11.99 -8.24 22.22
CA GLY A 74 13.10 -7.28 22.35
C GLY A 74 12.93 -6.04 21.46
N PRO A 75 13.83 -5.05 21.58
CA PRO A 75 13.72 -3.73 20.90
C PRO A 75 13.71 -3.76 19.36
N ASP A 76 13.99 -4.91 18.73
CA ASP A 76 13.94 -5.12 17.28
C ASP A 76 12.97 -6.25 16.86
N SER A 77 12.12 -6.70 17.79
CA SER A 77 11.10 -7.71 17.49
C SER A 77 9.91 -7.05 16.78
N TRP A 78 9.53 -7.62 15.64
CA TRP A 78 8.45 -7.12 14.80
C TRP A 78 7.34 -8.16 14.69
N GLN A 79 6.11 -7.72 14.86
CA GLN A 79 4.93 -8.54 14.75
C GLN A 79 4.16 -8.18 13.46
N PRO A 80 3.76 -9.18 12.65
CA PRO A 80 3.00 -8.93 11.44
C PRO A 80 1.61 -8.37 11.77
N TRP A 81 1.20 -7.34 11.04
CA TRP A 81 -0.12 -6.74 11.17
C TRP A 81 -0.97 -6.90 9.91
N GLY A 82 -0.34 -6.79 8.74
CA GLY A 82 -1.05 -6.92 7.49
C GLY A 82 -0.14 -7.15 6.30
N LYS A 83 -0.72 -7.66 5.22
CA LYS A 83 -0.03 -7.89 3.95
C LYS A 83 -0.70 -7.08 2.85
N LEU A 84 0.07 -6.23 2.18
CA LEU A 84 -0.37 -5.51 0.98
C LEU A 84 0.26 -6.17 -0.25
N GLU A 85 -0.57 -6.65 -1.16
CA GLU A 85 -0.14 -7.06 -2.50
C GLU A 85 -0.47 -5.98 -3.52
N ALA A 86 0.40 -5.79 -4.50
CA ALA A 86 0.20 -4.84 -5.57
C ALA A 86 0.71 -5.36 -6.91
N TRP A 87 -0.02 -5.04 -7.97
CA TRP A 87 0.32 -5.37 -9.35
C TRP A 87 -0.27 -4.33 -10.31
N ARG A 88 0.17 -4.35 -11.57
CA ARG A 88 -0.34 -3.49 -12.64
C ARG A 88 -1.25 -4.29 -13.55
N GLU A 89 -2.44 -3.78 -13.81
CA GLU A 89 -3.33 -4.26 -14.84
C GLU A 89 -3.29 -3.29 -16.01
N ARG A 90 -3.00 -3.83 -17.20
CA ARG A 90 -3.05 -3.09 -18.47
C ARG A 90 -4.35 -3.43 -19.18
N GLY A 91 -5.07 -2.40 -19.62
CA GLY A 91 -6.34 -2.49 -20.32
C GLY A 91 -6.61 -1.20 -21.07
N MET A 92 -7.88 -0.78 -21.17
CA MET A 92 -8.19 0.56 -21.73
C MET A 92 -7.61 1.69 -20.88
N ARG A 93 -7.39 1.43 -19.59
CA ARG A 93 -6.70 2.33 -18.65
C ARG A 93 -5.74 1.51 -17.83
N ASP A 94 -4.51 1.99 -17.73
CA ASP A 94 -3.51 1.38 -16.86
C ASP A 94 -3.82 1.72 -15.39
N SER A 95 -3.88 0.68 -14.56
CA SER A 95 -4.12 0.83 -13.12
C SER A 95 -3.18 -0.05 -12.31
N VAL A 96 -2.80 0.45 -11.14
CA VAL A 96 -2.15 -0.33 -10.09
C VAL A 96 -3.25 -0.81 -9.15
N CYS A 97 -3.37 -2.13 -9.04
CA CYS A 97 -4.33 -2.79 -8.18
C CYS A 97 -3.63 -3.17 -6.88
N CYS A 98 -4.31 -2.89 -5.76
CA CYS A 98 -3.85 -3.15 -4.41
C CYS A 98 -4.82 -4.10 -3.71
N ARG A 99 -4.30 -5.07 -2.97
CA ARG A 99 -5.06 -6.00 -2.15
C ARG A 99 -4.45 -6.08 -0.77
N PHE A 100 -5.21 -5.68 0.25
CA PHE A 100 -4.75 -5.73 1.62
C PHE A 100 -5.41 -6.89 2.38
N ARG A 101 -4.61 -7.60 3.17
CA ARG A 101 -5.06 -8.61 4.13
C ARG A 101 -4.65 -8.17 5.52
N LEU A 102 -5.61 -8.06 6.42
CA LEU A 102 -5.34 -7.86 7.83
C LEU A 102 -5.08 -9.21 8.48
N LEU A 103 -3.97 -9.32 9.20
CA LEU A 103 -3.58 -10.53 9.92
C LEU A 103 -4.08 -10.39 11.37
N SER A 104 -4.99 -11.26 11.80
CA SER A 104 -5.54 -11.21 13.15
C SER A 104 -4.58 -11.85 14.15
N GLU A 105 -4.23 -11.10 15.20
CA GLU A 105 -3.46 -11.62 16.32
C GLU A 105 -4.39 -12.28 17.34
N GLY A 106 -4.21 -13.58 17.58
CA GLY A 106 -4.63 -14.21 18.83
C GLY A 106 -6.14 -14.30 19.10
N HIS A 107 -6.84 -15.15 18.36
CA HIS A 107 -7.82 -16.07 18.95
C HIS A 107 -7.70 -17.40 18.20
N TRP A 108 -8.06 -18.52 18.84
CA TRP A 108 -7.86 -19.91 18.41
C TRP A 108 -8.54 -20.22 17.06
N GLY A 109 -7.94 -19.71 15.99
CA GLY A 109 -8.53 -19.56 14.67
C GLY A 109 -7.90 -18.34 14.00
N GLY A 110 -6.63 -18.43 13.62
CA GLY A 110 -5.90 -17.38 12.90
C GLY A 110 -6.57 -17.07 11.57
N GLY A 111 -7.50 -16.12 11.60
CA GLY A 111 -8.24 -15.66 10.43
C GLY A 111 -7.53 -14.49 9.77
N GLU A 112 -7.26 -14.62 8.47
CA GLU A 112 -6.91 -13.48 7.63
C GLU A 112 -8.20 -12.79 7.16
N VAL A 113 -8.30 -11.49 7.39
CA VAL A 113 -9.43 -10.69 6.89
C VAL A 113 -9.00 -10.07 5.57
N LEU A 114 -9.52 -10.60 4.47
CA LEU A 114 -9.27 -10.06 3.13
C LEU A 114 -10.15 -8.84 2.89
N LEU A 115 -9.51 -7.71 2.59
CA LEU A 115 -10.22 -6.49 2.18
C LEU A 115 -10.48 -6.48 0.67
N PRO A 116 -11.49 -5.73 0.21
CA PRO A 116 -11.75 -5.52 -1.21
C PRO A 116 -10.51 -5.02 -1.97
N GLU A 117 -10.34 -5.51 -3.19
CA GLU A 117 -9.29 -5.02 -4.09
C GLU A 117 -9.60 -3.59 -4.53
N ILE A 118 -8.57 -2.75 -4.60
CA ILE A 118 -8.69 -1.33 -4.96
C ILE A 118 -7.83 -1.05 -6.18
N SER A 119 -8.40 -0.43 -7.20
CA SER A 119 -7.69 -0.03 -8.41
C SER A 119 -7.41 1.47 -8.41
N ILE A 120 -6.14 1.82 -8.56
CA ILE A 120 -5.63 3.19 -8.58
C ILE A 120 -5.13 3.47 -9.99
N ASN A 121 -5.51 4.60 -10.58
CA ASN A 121 -5.04 4.93 -11.92
C ASN A 121 -3.53 5.20 -11.91
N ALA A 122 -2.78 4.55 -12.80
CA ALA A 122 -1.32 4.63 -12.80
C ALA A 122 -0.80 6.06 -13.05
N GLU A 123 -1.42 6.82 -13.96
CA GLU A 123 -0.94 8.16 -14.35
C GLU A 123 -1.51 9.28 -13.48
N LYS A 124 -2.77 9.15 -13.07
CA LYS A 124 -3.49 10.18 -12.30
C LYS A 124 -3.36 9.99 -10.80
N GLY A 125 -3.04 8.78 -10.35
CA GLY A 125 -3.15 8.40 -8.95
C GLY A 125 -4.60 8.13 -8.57
N GLY A 126 -4.89 8.20 -7.28
CA GLY A 126 -6.22 7.92 -6.76
C GLY A 126 -6.23 7.81 -5.25
N GLU A 127 -7.29 7.21 -4.73
CA GLU A 127 -7.49 7.01 -3.31
C GLU A 127 -7.56 5.52 -3.00
N PHE A 128 -6.76 5.10 -2.04
CA PHE A 128 -6.86 3.82 -1.37
C PHE A 128 -7.67 4.00 -0.09
N PHE A 129 -8.60 3.12 0.23
CA PHE A 129 -9.42 3.25 1.43
C PHE A 129 -9.76 1.90 2.03
N ILE A 130 -9.93 1.85 3.34
CA ILE A 130 -10.39 0.67 4.07
C ILE A 130 -11.70 1.03 4.75
N ASP A 131 -12.73 0.23 4.48
CA ASP A 131 -14.07 0.39 5.04
C ASP A 131 -14.62 -1.00 5.35
N THR A 132 -14.87 -1.27 6.64
CA THR A 132 -15.32 -2.58 7.11
C THR A 132 -16.82 -2.81 6.91
N ASP A 133 -17.61 -1.76 6.64
CA ASP A 133 -19.05 -1.91 6.34
C ASP A 133 -19.30 -2.60 5.00
N ARG A 134 -18.44 -2.33 4.02
CA ARG A 134 -18.55 -2.93 2.68
C ARG A 134 -18.35 -4.43 2.71
N GLN A 135 -17.60 -4.94 3.68
CA GLN A 135 -17.26 -6.34 3.81
C GLN A 135 -18.42 -7.17 4.38
N MET A 136 -19.18 -6.62 5.32
CA MET A 136 -20.33 -7.32 5.92
C MET A 136 -21.44 -7.61 4.89
N ARG A 137 -21.56 -6.78 3.84
CA ARG A 137 -22.50 -7.00 2.72
C ARG A 137 -22.09 -8.14 1.79
N THR A 138 -20.81 -8.52 1.79
CA THR A 138 -20.27 -9.55 0.87
C THR A 138 -20.11 -10.92 1.50
N THR A 139 -20.03 -11.04 2.82
CA THR A 139 -19.76 -12.32 3.52
C THR A 139 -20.91 -12.84 4.39
N GLY A 140 -22.08 -12.19 4.42
CA GLY A 140 -23.26 -12.67 5.15
C GLY A 140 -24.56 -12.40 4.39
N GLY A 141 -25.28 -13.46 4.02
CA GLY A 141 -26.60 -13.35 3.43
C GLY A 141 -27.66 -12.88 4.43
N GLN A 142 -28.65 -12.15 3.91
CA GLN A 142 -30.00 -11.89 4.45
C GLN A 142 -30.19 -11.01 5.70
N GLN A 143 -31.12 -10.07 5.52
CA GLN A 143 -31.92 -9.32 6.51
C GLN A 143 -31.25 -8.18 7.29
N ALA A 144 -31.47 -6.96 6.80
CA ALA A 144 -32.12 -5.95 7.62
C ALA A 144 -33.09 -5.16 6.72
N SER A 145 -34.38 -5.46 6.88
CA SER A 145 -35.46 -4.57 6.48
C SER A 145 -35.18 -3.16 6.96
N ALA A 146 -35.30 -2.19 6.07
CA ALA A 146 -35.39 -0.79 6.46
C ALA A 146 -36.50 -0.63 7.50
N SER A 147 -36.12 -0.21 8.71
CA SER A 147 -37.02 0.40 9.68
C SER A 147 -36.43 1.74 10.12
N PRO A 148 -37.28 2.77 10.29
CA PRO A 148 -36.85 4.16 10.29
C PRO A 148 -36.16 4.55 11.60
N VAL A 149 -35.19 5.46 11.44
CA VAL A 149 -34.46 6.18 12.48
C VAL A 149 -35.38 6.65 13.62
N PRO A 150 -35.08 6.40 14.91
CA PRO A 150 -35.62 7.20 15.99
C PRO A 150 -34.71 8.39 16.26
N SER A 151 -35.30 9.59 16.25
CA SER A 151 -34.68 10.86 16.64
C SER A 151 -34.06 10.79 18.05
N PRO A 152 -33.02 11.59 18.33
CA PRO A 152 -32.28 11.48 19.58
C PRO A 152 -33.10 12.10 20.72
N HIS A 153 -33.54 11.27 21.66
CA HIS A 153 -33.99 11.74 22.97
C HIS A 153 -32.85 11.54 23.97
N SER A 154 -32.43 12.67 24.53
CA SER A 154 -31.51 12.83 25.65
C SER A 154 -31.78 11.84 26.80
N SER A 155 -30.82 10.97 27.08
CA SER A 155 -30.27 10.68 28.42
C SER A 155 -29.30 9.50 28.40
N GLY A 156 -28.03 9.73 28.74
CA GLY A 156 -27.35 8.97 29.79
C GLY A 156 -26.90 7.51 29.64
N ASP A 157 -27.22 6.76 28.57
CA ASP A 157 -26.93 5.31 28.58
C ASP A 157 -25.81 4.88 27.62
N PHE A 158 -24.60 4.71 28.16
CA PHE A 158 -23.41 4.17 27.46
C PHE A 158 -23.40 2.63 27.39
N ALA A 159 -24.56 1.98 27.51
CA ALA A 159 -24.70 0.53 27.71
C ALA A 159 -25.12 -0.26 26.45
N GLY A 160 -24.78 0.24 25.25
CA GLY A 160 -25.10 -0.39 23.96
C GLY A 160 -23.89 -0.76 23.10
N LEU A 161 -22.68 -0.85 23.66
CA LEU A 161 -21.46 -1.16 22.91
C LEU A 161 -21.33 -2.66 22.64
N GLY A 162 -22.11 -3.17 21.67
CA GLY A 162 -21.64 -4.30 20.87
C GLY A 162 -20.37 -3.90 20.10
N PRO A 163 -19.54 -4.85 19.61
CA PRO A 163 -18.33 -4.52 18.88
C PRO A 163 -18.72 -3.64 17.69
N SER A 164 -18.16 -2.43 17.67
CA SER A 164 -18.49 -1.34 16.76
C SER A 164 -18.86 -1.85 15.37
N VAL A 165 -20.16 -1.77 15.04
CA VAL A 165 -20.71 -1.98 13.70
C VAL A 165 -19.88 -1.12 12.73
N GLY A 166 -19.55 -1.69 11.57
CA GLY A 166 -18.45 -1.28 10.70
C GLY A 166 -18.42 0.19 10.23
N GLY A 167 -17.46 0.47 9.36
CA GLY A 167 -17.37 1.76 8.68
C GLY A 167 -15.95 2.14 8.26
N PHE A 168 -15.79 3.41 7.87
CA PHE A 168 -14.52 4.00 7.42
C PHE A 168 -13.37 3.82 8.42
N VAL A 169 -12.28 3.17 8.02
CA VAL A 169 -11.07 2.97 8.84
C VAL A 169 -9.99 3.96 8.45
N MET A 170 -9.61 3.96 7.18
CA MET A 170 -8.61 4.85 6.62
C MET A 170 -8.89 5.19 5.16
N SER A 171 -8.37 6.31 4.70
CA SER A 171 -8.06 6.54 3.29
C SER A 171 -6.66 7.13 3.14
N CYS A 172 -6.01 6.85 2.03
CA CYS A 172 -4.82 7.56 1.61
C CYS A 172 -4.90 7.93 0.13
N ARG A 173 -4.61 9.20 -0.16
CA ARG A 173 -4.55 9.70 -1.53
C ARG A 173 -3.12 9.64 -2.03
N VAL A 174 -2.89 8.91 -3.12
CA VAL A 174 -1.58 8.73 -3.75
C VAL A 174 -1.54 9.41 -5.11
N GLN A 175 -0.34 9.87 -5.48
CA GLN A 175 -0.12 10.48 -6.78
C GLN A 175 0.22 9.44 -7.83
N GLY A 176 -0.05 9.76 -9.09
CA GLY A 176 0.33 8.91 -10.21
C GLY A 176 1.84 8.93 -10.47
N GLU A 177 2.26 7.94 -11.26
CA GLU A 177 3.64 7.70 -11.69
C GLU A 177 4.38 9.00 -12.09
N GLY A 178 5.58 9.21 -11.52
CA GLY A 178 6.49 10.30 -11.92
C GLY A 178 6.15 11.68 -11.34
N LYS A 179 5.19 11.76 -10.43
CA LYS A 179 4.89 12.96 -9.65
C LYS A 179 5.56 12.86 -8.28
N ASN A 180 5.88 14.00 -7.67
CA ASN A 180 6.32 14.02 -6.27
C ASN A 180 5.16 13.59 -5.38
N SER A 181 5.25 12.39 -4.83
CA SER A 181 4.22 11.87 -3.96
C SER A 181 4.32 12.46 -2.56
N ARG A 182 3.15 12.80 -2.01
CA ARG A 182 2.95 13.22 -0.63
C ARG A 182 1.62 12.60 -0.19
N PRO A 183 1.63 11.34 0.25
CA PRO A 183 0.39 10.66 0.58
C PRO A 183 -0.32 11.39 1.72
N LEU A 184 -1.56 11.81 1.48
CA LEU A 184 -2.43 12.37 2.50
C LEU A 184 -3.20 11.22 3.13
N VAL A 185 -3.09 11.04 4.45
CA VAL A 185 -3.75 9.96 5.19
C VAL A 185 -4.88 10.52 6.04
N GLN A 186 -6.06 9.94 5.94
CA GLN A 186 -7.22 10.22 6.80
C GLN A 186 -7.55 8.96 7.58
N LEU A 187 -7.74 9.10 8.90
CA LEU A 187 -8.03 7.99 9.81
C LEU A 187 -9.30 8.27 10.59
N ALA A 188 -10.09 7.24 10.85
CA ALA A 188 -11.16 7.34 11.82
C ALA A 188 -10.59 7.25 13.24
N MET A 189 -10.87 8.26 14.06
CA MET A 189 -10.38 8.37 15.45
C MET A 189 -10.69 7.14 16.31
N ARG A 190 -11.80 6.45 16.07
CA ARG A 190 -12.16 5.23 16.81
C ARG A 190 -11.16 4.06 16.64
N HIS A 191 -10.33 4.10 15.60
CA HIS A 191 -9.29 3.10 15.33
C HIS A 191 -7.88 3.57 15.75
N VAL A 192 -7.77 4.75 16.37
CA VAL A 192 -6.49 5.34 16.80
C VAL A 192 -6.55 5.59 18.31
N THR A 193 -5.93 4.70 19.08
CA THR A 193 -5.84 4.84 20.54
C THR A 193 -4.48 5.37 20.99
N CYS A 194 -3.44 5.15 20.18
CA CYS A 194 -2.08 5.60 20.43
C CYS A 194 -1.36 6.03 19.14
N VAL A 195 -0.10 6.47 19.27
CA VAL A 195 0.72 6.92 18.13
C VAL A 195 1.08 5.75 17.22
N GLU A 196 1.32 4.58 17.81
CA GLU A 196 1.65 3.33 17.12
C GLU A 196 0.50 2.90 16.18
N ASP A 197 -0.75 3.05 16.64
CA ASP A 197 -1.94 2.78 15.82
C ASP A 197 -1.97 3.69 14.59
N ALA A 198 -1.69 4.99 14.74
CA ALA A 198 -1.61 5.89 13.58
C ALA A 198 -0.41 5.54 12.67
N ALA A 199 0.73 5.19 13.28
CA ALA A 199 1.96 4.87 12.56
C ALA A 199 1.83 3.65 11.65
N ILE A 200 1.04 2.65 12.05
CA ILE A 200 0.82 1.46 11.23
C ILE A 200 0.06 1.77 9.94
N PHE A 201 -0.93 2.66 10.01
CA PHE A 201 -1.65 3.14 8.83
C PHE A 201 -0.78 4.05 7.97
N MET A 202 0.12 4.83 8.57
CA MET A 202 1.13 5.61 7.83
C MET A 202 2.10 4.68 7.07
N ALA A 203 2.56 3.60 7.70
CA ALA A 203 3.41 2.60 7.05
C ALA A 203 2.68 1.92 5.87
N LEU A 204 1.40 1.58 6.04
CA LEU A 204 0.56 1.07 4.95
C LEU A 204 0.40 2.09 3.82
N ALA A 205 0.12 3.36 4.13
CA ALA A 205 -0.03 4.41 3.13
C ALA A 205 1.26 4.62 2.33
N ALA A 206 2.42 4.60 3.00
CA ALA A 206 3.72 4.65 2.33
C ALA A 206 3.95 3.44 1.42
N ALA A 207 3.55 2.23 1.84
CA ALA A 207 3.64 1.03 1.01
C ALA A 207 2.73 1.12 -0.23
N VAL A 208 1.52 1.66 -0.11
CA VAL A 208 0.61 1.90 -1.25
C VAL A 208 1.21 2.91 -2.22
N ASP A 209 1.73 4.02 -1.71
CA ASP A 209 2.34 5.07 -2.52
C ASP A 209 3.57 4.56 -3.30
N LEU A 210 4.48 3.88 -2.62
CA LEU A 210 5.63 3.24 -3.24
C LEU A 210 5.23 2.15 -4.23
N SER A 211 4.10 1.46 -4.02
CA SER A 211 3.62 0.46 -4.97
C SER A 211 3.23 1.05 -6.34
N ILE A 212 2.87 2.33 -6.41
CA ILE A 212 2.64 3.02 -7.69
C ILE A 212 3.93 3.08 -8.50
N GLU A 213 5.03 3.45 -7.84
CA GLU A 213 6.36 3.55 -8.44
C GLU A 213 6.97 2.16 -8.72
N ALA A 214 6.77 1.20 -7.83
CA ALA A 214 7.32 -0.16 -7.97
C ALA A 214 6.65 -0.96 -9.09
N CYS A 215 5.36 -0.71 -9.36
CA CYS A 215 4.60 -1.34 -10.43
C CYS A 215 4.87 -0.75 -11.82
N LYS A 216 5.65 0.33 -11.93
CA LYS A 216 6.04 0.92 -13.22
C LYS A 216 6.61 -0.14 -14.15
N PRO A 217 6.21 -0.17 -15.43
CA PRO A 217 6.76 -1.12 -16.37
C PRO A 217 8.29 -1.02 -16.48
N PHE A 218 8.93 -2.17 -16.54
CA PHE A 218 10.38 -2.37 -16.59
C PHE A 218 10.96 -2.18 -18.00
N ARG A 219 10.22 -1.57 -18.95
CA ARG A 219 10.68 -1.45 -20.35
C ARG A 219 12.02 -0.74 -20.41
N ARG A 220 12.92 -1.34 -21.20
CA ARG A 220 14.12 -0.66 -21.70
C ARG A 220 13.66 0.46 -22.64
N LYS A 221 14.15 1.68 -22.48
CA LYS A 221 14.13 2.67 -23.56
C LYS A 221 14.90 2.07 -24.73
N ILE A 222 14.21 1.46 -25.68
CA ILE A 222 14.79 1.25 -27.01
C ILE A 222 14.93 2.67 -27.56
N ARG A 223 16.18 3.19 -27.59
CA ARG A 223 16.47 4.33 -28.45
C ARG A 223 15.97 3.93 -29.82
N ARG A 224 14.92 4.62 -30.28
CA ARG A 224 14.47 4.54 -31.66
C ARG A 224 15.72 4.88 -32.48
N GLY A 225 16.39 3.87 -33.02
CA GLY A 225 17.60 4.06 -33.79
C GLY A 225 17.29 5.11 -34.84
N SER A 226 18.11 6.15 -34.94
CA SER A 226 18.02 7.09 -36.04
C SER A 226 18.11 6.25 -37.31
N TRP A 227 17.01 6.15 -38.04
CA TRP A 227 17.05 5.71 -39.42
C TRP A 227 17.72 6.86 -40.17
N HIS A 228 19.05 6.86 -40.20
CA HIS A 228 19.76 7.58 -41.24
C HIS A 228 19.56 6.78 -42.51
N SER A 229 18.44 7.08 -43.18
CA SER A 229 18.29 6.85 -44.61
C SER A 229 19.22 7.79 -45.36
N LEU A 230 20.13 7.17 -46.12
CA LEU A 230 20.91 7.58 -47.29
C LEU A 230 22.41 7.32 -47.11
#